data_AF-A0A8H6IVR6-F1
#
_entry.id   AF-A0A8H6IVR6-F1
#
_cell.length_a   1.000
_cell.length_b   1.000
_cell.length_c   1.000
_cell.angle_alpha   90.00
_cell.angle_beta   90.00
_cell.angle_gamma   90.00
#
_symmetry.space_group_name_H-M   'P 1'
#
loop_
_entity.id
_entity.type
_entity.pdbx_description
1 polymer ?
#
loop_
_entity_poly.entity_id
_entity_poly.type
_entity_poly.pdbx_seq_one_letter_code
_entity_poly.pdbx_strand_id
1 'polypeptide(L)'
;MVIFAPKFLSGKAREEVPDRDGYADEQDEFRRKVDDDDDELDNEGKDELYWIHLLEYEKTRLRRVYAARMETLCPGWAAAVEDGALRRDFLEAVHRCLDGVHLRGVARWVDAIEAGEFRRLEDVLQMP
;
A
#
# COMPACT_ATOMS: atom_id res chain seq x y z
N MET A 1 5.90 -16.75 17.74
CA MET A 1 4.58 -16.11 17.50
C MET A 1 4.79 -15.03 16.47
N VAL A 2 4.35 -15.25 15.22
CA VAL A 2 4.43 -14.22 14.17
C VAL A 2 3.22 -13.32 14.37
N ILE A 3 3.46 -12.10 14.86
CA ILE A 3 2.42 -11.08 14.93
C ILE A 3 2.28 -10.54 13.50
N PHE A 4 1.24 -10.95 12.78
CA PHE A 4 0.91 -10.31 11.51
C PHE A 4 0.52 -8.86 11.80
N ALA A 5 1.26 -7.92 11.24
CA ALA A 5 0.90 -6.52 11.30
C ALA A 5 -0.48 -6.33 10.64
N PRO A 6 -1.36 -5.49 11.20
CA PRO A 6 -2.63 -5.18 10.57
C PRO A 6 -2.44 -4.70 9.12
N LYS A 7 -3.19 -5.28 8.16
CA LYS A 7 -3.06 -4.99 6.72
C LYS A 7 -3.30 -3.52 6.36
N PHE A 8 -3.98 -2.75 7.19
CA PHE A 8 -4.18 -1.32 6.93
C PHE A 8 -2.90 -0.49 7.15
N LEU A 9 -1.87 -1.04 7.80
CA LEU A 9 -0.57 -0.37 7.99
C LEU A 9 0.31 -0.40 6.75
N SER A 10 -0.02 -1.21 5.75
CA SER A 10 0.73 -1.35 4.50
C SER A 10 -0.06 -0.82 3.29
N GLY A 11 0.66 -0.53 2.21
CA GLY A 11 0.13 -0.01 0.95
C GLY A 11 0.25 1.52 0.83
N LYS A 12 -0.01 2.03 -0.37
CA LYS A 12 0.18 3.43 -0.74
C LYS A 12 -0.58 4.39 0.19
N ALA A 13 0.01 5.56 0.43
CA ALA A 13 -0.64 6.65 1.15
C ALA A 13 -1.37 7.56 0.14
N ARG A 14 -2.56 8.02 0.51
CA ARG A 14 -3.36 8.98 -0.25
C ARG A 14 -4.02 9.96 0.71
N GLU A 15 -3.66 11.22 0.58
CA GLU A 15 -4.06 12.27 1.52
C GLU A 15 -5.36 12.96 1.12
N GLU A 16 -5.60 13.03 -0.18
CA GLU A 16 -6.77 13.68 -0.75
C GLU A 16 -7.86 12.64 -1.00
N VAL A 17 -9.10 13.01 -0.68
CA VAL A 17 -10.28 12.19 -0.98
C VAL A 17 -10.37 12.06 -2.51
N PRO A 18 -10.52 10.84 -3.07
CA PRO A 18 -10.75 10.71 -4.50
C PRO A 18 -12.10 11.33 -4.89
N ASP A 19 -12.09 12.16 -5.93
CA ASP A 19 -13.31 12.69 -6.54
C ASP A 19 -13.96 11.62 -7.40
N ARG A 20 -15.11 11.08 -6.97
CA ARG A 20 -15.82 9.97 -7.63
C ARG A 20 -16.14 10.29 -9.10
N ASP A 21 -16.53 11.52 -9.39
CA ASP A 21 -16.96 11.92 -10.74
C ASP A 21 -15.78 12.03 -11.73
N GLY A 22 -14.54 12.04 -11.22
CA GLY A 22 -13.33 12.04 -12.01
C GLY A 22 -12.87 10.65 -12.50
N TYR A 23 -13.55 9.56 -12.10
CA TYR A 23 -13.23 8.19 -12.49
C TYR A 23 -14.17 7.66 -13.58
N ALA A 24 -13.68 6.70 -14.37
CA ALA A 24 -14.47 6.07 -15.43
C ALA A 24 -15.55 5.15 -14.84
N ASP A 25 -16.63 5.00 -15.60
CA ASP A 25 -17.67 4.03 -15.29
C ASP A 25 -17.30 2.68 -15.90
N GLU A 26 -17.71 1.57 -15.28
CA GLU A 26 -17.32 0.22 -15.73
C GLU A 26 -17.73 -0.10 -17.18
N GLN A 27 -18.74 0.59 -17.70
CA GLN A 27 -19.25 0.39 -19.05
C GLN A 27 -18.30 0.89 -20.15
N ASP A 28 -17.32 1.72 -19.81
CA ASP A 28 -16.28 2.18 -20.75
C ASP A 28 -15.17 1.13 -20.97
N GLU A 29 -15.05 0.13 -20.08
CA GLU A 29 -14.15 -1.02 -20.26
C GLU A 29 -14.86 -2.20 -20.94
N PHE A 30 -14.78 -2.25 -22.27
CA PHE A 30 -15.05 -3.40 -23.16
C PHE A 30 -15.59 -4.71 -22.49
N ARG A 31 -16.90 -4.96 -22.66
CA ARG A 31 -17.62 -6.26 -22.50
C ARG A 31 -16.71 -7.46 -22.14
N ARG A 32 -16.44 -7.67 -20.86
CA ARG A 32 -15.97 -8.97 -20.36
C ARG A 32 -17.20 -9.80 -20.04
N LYS A 33 -17.27 -11.02 -20.58
CA LYS A 33 -18.34 -11.97 -20.26
C LYS A 33 -18.30 -12.26 -18.76
N VAL A 34 -19.41 -11.99 -18.09
CA VAL A 34 -19.65 -12.30 -16.69
C VAL A 34 -19.93 -13.80 -16.61
N ASP A 35 -19.04 -14.54 -15.97
CA ASP A 35 -19.41 -15.80 -15.33
C ASP A 35 -19.98 -15.41 -13.96
N ASP A 36 -21.20 -15.90 -13.72
CA ASP A 36 -22.13 -15.60 -12.63
C ASP A 36 -21.62 -16.24 -11.32
N ASP A 37 -20.97 -15.47 -10.44
CA ASP A 37 -20.71 -15.84 -9.05
C ASP A 37 -21.28 -14.75 -8.12
N ASP A 38 -22.36 -15.13 -7.44
CA ASP A 38 -23.39 -14.32 -6.78
C ASP A 38 -22.96 -13.76 -5.40
N ASP A 39 -21.82 -13.08 -5.32
CA ASP A 39 -21.33 -12.40 -4.10
C ASP A 39 -20.50 -11.12 -4.42
N GLU A 40 -20.68 -10.52 -5.60
CA GLU A 40 -19.92 -9.32 -5.99
C GLU A 40 -20.56 -8.07 -5.38
N LEU A 41 -19.80 -7.35 -4.54
CA LEU A 41 -20.22 -6.06 -3.99
C LEU A 41 -20.57 -5.11 -5.14
N ASP A 42 -21.73 -4.44 -5.05
CA ASP A 42 -22.14 -3.43 -6.02
C ASP A 42 -21.05 -2.36 -6.14
N ASN A 43 -20.42 -2.29 -7.30
CA ASN A 43 -19.41 -1.29 -7.65
C ASN A 43 -20.01 0.10 -7.92
N GLU A 44 -21.34 0.23 -7.77
CA GLU A 44 -22.15 1.42 -7.98
C GLU A 44 -21.85 2.11 -9.34
N GLY A 45 -21.49 1.32 -10.34
CA GLY A 45 -21.18 1.75 -11.71
C GLY A 45 -19.79 2.32 -11.94
N LYS A 46 -18.89 2.32 -10.94
CA LYS A 46 -17.52 2.85 -11.05
C LYS A 46 -16.47 1.75 -11.24
N ASP A 47 -15.44 2.07 -12.02
CA ASP A 47 -14.27 1.20 -12.18
C ASP A 47 -13.57 0.89 -10.83
N GLU A 48 -12.77 -0.18 -10.82
CA GLU A 48 -12.05 -0.63 -9.62
C GLU A 48 -11.10 0.45 -9.08
N LEU A 49 -10.61 1.35 -9.94
CA LEU A 49 -9.58 2.33 -9.59
C LEU A 49 -10.11 3.36 -8.59
N TYR A 50 -11.37 3.80 -8.72
CA TYR A 50 -12.01 4.65 -7.72
C TYR A 50 -11.99 4.01 -6.33
N TRP A 51 -12.40 2.74 -6.26
CA TRP A 51 -12.51 1.99 -5.01
C TRP A 51 -11.14 1.71 -4.38
N ILE A 52 -10.12 1.39 -5.19
CA ILE A 52 -8.73 1.25 -4.74
C ILE A 52 -8.26 2.55 -4.09
N HIS A 53 -8.47 3.70 -4.76
CA HIS A 53 -8.05 4.98 -4.24
C HIS A 53 -8.84 5.40 -3.00
N LEU A 54 -10.14 5.09 -2.92
CA LEU A 54 -10.94 5.35 -1.72
C LEU A 54 -10.38 4.55 -0.53
N LEU A 55 -10.09 3.27 -0.74
CA LEU A 55 -9.49 2.42 0.28
C LEU A 55 -8.09 2.90 0.71
N GLU A 56 -7.26 3.39 -0.21
CA GLU A 56 -5.96 4.02 0.12
C GLU A 56 -6.15 5.24 1.03
N TYR A 57 -7.11 6.11 0.71
CA TYR A 57 -7.43 7.30 1.51
C TYR A 57 -7.91 6.93 2.92
N GLU A 58 -8.85 5.98 3.02
CA GLU A 58 -9.37 5.52 4.30
C GLU A 58 -8.30 4.87 5.17
N LYS A 59 -7.46 4.00 4.59
CA LYS A 59 -6.30 3.42 5.27
C LYS A 59 -5.34 4.51 5.76
N THR A 60 -5.09 5.55 4.96
CA THR A 60 -4.22 6.66 5.35
C THR A 60 -4.76 7.39 6.59
N ARG A 61 -6.06 7.66 6.64
CA ARG A 61 -6.71 8.22 7.84
C ARG A 61 -6.63 7.28 9.03
N LEU A 62 -6.86 5.99 8.83
CA LEU A 62 -6.80 5.00 9.90
C LEU A 62 -5.39 4.86 10.49
N ARG A 63 -4.34 4.90 9.65
CA ARG A 63 -2.95 4.91 10.10
C ARG A 63 -2.64 6.09 11.02
N ARG A 64 -3.17 7.28 10.73
CA ARG A 64 -3.00 8.47 11.60
C ARG A 64 -3.62 8.27 12.97
N VAL A 65 -4.86 7.79 13.01
CA VAL A 65 -5.57 7.49 14.26
C VAL A 65 -4.82 6.41 15.05
N TYR A 66 -4.39 5.36 14.36
CA TYR A 66 -3.61 4.28 14.95
C TYR A 66 -2.28 4.79 15.54
N ALA A 67 -1.50 5.56 14.78
CA ALA A 67 -0.22 6.09 15.24
C ALA A 67 -0.41 7.00 16.47
N ALA A 68 -1.38 7.91 16.43
CA ALA A 68 -1.70 8.77 17.56
C ALA A 68 -2.10 7.94 18.80
N ARG A 69 -2.92 6.90 18.61
CA ARG A 69 -3.32 6.01 19.70
C ARG A 69 -2.13 5.22 20.25
N MET A 70 -1.27 4.69 19.38
CA MET A 70 -0.10 3.92 19.79
C MET A 70 0.89 4.77 20.59
N GLU A 71 1.10 6.03 20.20
CA GLU A 71 1.97 6.95 20.95
C GLU A 71 1.43 7.21 22.36
N THR A 72 0.11 7.31 22.54
CA THR A 72 -0.48 7.45 23.89
C THR A 72 -0.34 6.19 24.76
N LEU A 73 -0.33 5.00 24.14
CA LEU A 73 -0.25 3.72 24.85
C LEU A 73 1.19 3.26 25.09
N CYS A 74 2.10 3.62 24.19
CA CYS A 74 3.50 3.25 24.20
C CYS A 74 4.34 4.48 23.80
N PRO A 75 4.75 5.30 24.78
CA PRO A 75 5.58 6.47 24.48
C PRO A 75 6.87 6.08 23.77
N GLY A 76 7.22 6.80 22.70
CA GLY A 76 8.36 6.47 21.85
C GLY A 76 8.03 5.46 20.74
N TRP A 77 6.76 5.13 20.53
CA TRP A 77 6.31 4.28 19.44
C TRP A 77 6.79 4.80 18.09
N ALA A 78 6.67 6.10 17.83
CA ALA A 78 7.17 6.70 16.59
C ALA A 78 8.66 6.44 16.36
N ALA A 79 9.50 6.57 17.39
CA ALA A 79 10.94 6.30 17.29
C ALA A 79 11.22 4.82 17.00
N ALA A 80 10.50 3.90 17.65
CA ALA A 80 10.63 2.46 17.39
C ALA A 80 10.16 2.08 15.97
N VAL A 81 9.14 2.76 15.45
CA VAL A 81 8.69 2.60 14.07
C VAL A 81 9.75 3.09 13.10
N GLU A 82 10.36 4.24 13.33
CA GLU A 82 11.44 4.75 12.46
C GLU A 82 12.68 3.85 12.49
N ASP A 83 13.13 3.41 13.68
CA ASP A 83 14.27 2.48 13.84
C ASP A 83 14.03 1.15 13.10
N GLY A 84 12.79 0.66 13.11
CA GLY A 84 12.39 -0.55 12.40
C GLY A 84 12.13 -0.39 10.89
N ALA A 85 12.23 0.83 10.32
CA ALA A 85 11.81 1.10 8.95
C ALA A 85 12.56 0.27 7.90
N LEU A 86 13.89 0.25 7.97
CA LEU A 86 14.72 -0.51 7.03
C LEU A 86 14.42 -2.01 7.08
N ARG A 87 14.19 -2.55 8.28
CA ARG A 87 13.84 -3.96 8.46
C ARG A 87 12.49 -4.32 7.84
N ARG A 88 11.51 -3.41 7.94
CA ARG A 88 10.20 -3.60 7.29
C ARG A 88 10.34 -3.57 5.77
N ASP A 89 11.08 -2.61 5.25
CA ASP A 89 11.34 -2.50 3.81
C ASP A 89 12.08 -3.74 3.27
N PHE A 90 13.03 -4.29 4.04
CA PHE A 90 13.69 -5.55 3.69
C PHE A 90 12.71 -6.74 3.63
N LEU A 91 11.82 -6.88 4.63
CA LEU A 91 10.81 -7.94 4.61
C LEU A 91 9.87 -7.81 3.41
N GLU A 92 9.47 -6.58 3.08
CA GLU A 92 8.65 -6.30 1.90
C GLU A 92 9.40 -6.63 0.59
N ALA A 93 10.69 -6.30 0.49
CA ALA A 93 11.52 -6.67 -0.66
C ALA A 93 11.56 -8.20 -0.85
N VAL A 94 11.71 -8.96 0.24
CA VAL A 94 11.70 -10.43 0.19
C VAL A 94 10.36 -10.96 -0.34
N HIS A 95 9.23 -10.41 0.10
CA HIS A 95 7.92 -10.80 -0.44
C HIS A 95 7.81 -10.51 -1.94
N ARG A 96 8.24 -9.33 -2.39
CA ARG A 96 8.21 -8.97 -3.82
C ARG A 96 9.12 -9.84 -4.69
N CYS A 97 10.22 -10.36 -4.13
CA CYS A 97 11.06 -11.34 -4.82
C CYS A 97 10.33 -12.66 -5.08
N LEU A 98 9.40 -13.07 -4.21
CA LEU A 98 8.60 -14.28 -4.39
C LEU A 98 7.55 -14.12 -5.49
N ASP A 99 6.94 -12.93 -5.58
CA ASP A 99 5.91 -12.63 -6.58
C ASP A 99 6.50 -12.34 -7.98
N GLY A 100 7.81 -12.17 -8.09
CA GLY A 100 8.55 -11.95 -9.35
C GLY A 100 8.36 -10.56 -9.98
N VAL A 101 7.44 -9.76 -9.45
CA VAL A 101 7.19 -8.38 -9.89
C VAL A 101 8.19 -7.46 -9.20
N HIS A 102 8.68 -6.43 -9.91
CA HIS A 102 9.60 -5.41 -9.38
C HIS A 102 11.01 -5.88 -9.00
N LEU A 103 11.47 -7.06 -9.44
CA LEU A 103 12.84 -7.55 -9.14
C LEU A 103 13.94 -6.54 -9.47
N ARG A 104 13.81 -5.80 -10.58
CA ARG A 104 14.77 -4.75 -10.96
C ARG A 104 14.73 -3.57 -9.98
N GLY A 105 13.55 -3.18 -9.50
CA GLY A 105 13.40 -2.13 -8.50
C GLY A 105 13.98 -2.54 -7.15
N VAL A 106 13.74 -3.79 -6.74
CA VAL A 106 14.33 -4.37 -5.52
C VAL A 106 15.85 -4.42 -5.63
N ALA A 107 16.42 -4.86 -6.76
CA ALA A 107 17.87 -4.87 -6.97
C ALA A 107 18.48 -3.47 -6.85
N ARG A 108 17.89 -2.46 -7.51
CA ARG A 108 18.32 -1.06 -7.38
C ARG A 108 18.25 -0.54 -5.95
N TRP A 109 17.23 -0.96 -5.20
CA TRP A 109 17.11 -0.59 -3.79
C TRP A 109 18.23 -1.24 -2.97
N VAL A 110 18.54 -2.53 -3.18
CA VAL A 110 19.66 -3.22 -2.52
C VAL A 110 21.00 -2.54 -2.83
N ASP A 111 21.27 -2.21 -4.11
CA ASP A 111 22.49 -1.49 -4.52
C ASP A 111 22.65 -0.16 -3.77
N ALA A 112 21.54 0.58 -3.58
CA ALA A 112 21.54 1.83 -2.81
C ALA A 112 21.86 1.59 -1.33
N ILE A 113 21.29 0.56 -0.70
CA ILE A 113 21.60 0.19 0.68
C ILE A 113 23.08 -0.18 0.83
N GLU A 114 23.63 -0.97 -0.10
CA GLU A 114 25.05 -1.36 -0.09
C GLU A 114 25.99 -0.16 -0.28
N ALA A 115 25.56 0.85 -1.04
CA ALA A 115 26.26 2.13 -1.18
C ALA A 115 26.13 3.05 0.06
N GLY A 116 25.38 2.63 1.09
CA GLY A 116 25.14 3.41 2.31
C GLY A 116 23.98 4.42 2.21
N GLU A 117 23.16 4.32 1.17
CA GLU A 117 22.00 5.18 0.96
C GLU A 117 20.71 4.49 1.42
N PHE A 118 20.30 4.75 2.67
CA PHE A 118 19.12 4.13 3.30
C PHE A 118 17.78 4.73 2.84
N ARG A 119 17.46 4.60 1.55
CA ARG A 119 16.19 5.06 0.96
C ARG A 119 15.05 4.08 1.25
N ARG A 120 13.80 4.55 1.25
CA ARG A 120 12.64 3.67 1.41
C ARG A 120 12.44 2.83 0.15
N LEU A 121 12.00 1.58 0.33
CA LEU A 121 11.76 0.68 -0.80
C LEU A 121 10.66 1.22 -1.72
N GLU A 122 9.58 1.77 -1.16
CA GLU A 122 8.46 2.31 -1.95
C GLU A 122 8.90 3.43 -2.91
N ASP A 123 9.84 4.29 -2.50
CA ASP A 123 10.34 5.39 -3.32
C ASP A 123 11.06 4.90 -4.59
N VAL A 124 11.74 3.74 -4.50
CA VAL A 124 12.46 3.14 -5.62
C VAL A 124 11.50 2.42 -6.58
N LEU A 125 10.42 1.85 -6.04
CA LEU A 125 9.45 1.11 -6.83
C LEU A 125 8.46 2.01 -7.57
N GLN A 126 8.25 3.23 -7.12
CA GLN A 126 7.40 4.22 -7.79
C GLN A 126 8.10 4.94 -8.96
N MET A 127 9.38 4.62 -9.25
CA MET A 127 10.06 5.17 -10.42
C MET A 127 9.57 4.48 -11.72
N PRO A 128 9.25 5.27 -12.77
CA PRO A 128 8.77 4.75 -14.06
C PRO A 128 9.81 3.89 -14.81
#